data_AF-A0A4Y2SLU7-F1
#
_entry.id   AF-A0A4Y2SLU7-F1
#
_cell.length_a   1.000
_cell.length_b   1.000
_cell.length_c   1.000
_cell.angle_alpha   90.00
_cell.angle_beta   90.00
_cell.angle_gamma   90.00
#
_symmetry.space_group_name_H-M   'P 1'
#
loop_
_entity.id
_entity.type
_entity.pdbx_description
1 polymer ?
#
loop_
_entity_poly.entity_id
_entity_poly.type
_entity_poly.pdbx_seq_one_letter_code
_entity_poly.pdbx_strand_id
1 'polypeptide(L)'
;MKRESSEDLRILLDNVKKNLRSLKILDFERDKLSNALLLNVVLDKLDRETRKQFELTLKDNEVPDFDACLEFLERRYQILCCIHNNNPTKSNSERSKSFFINQPKECGACNNQTHSLYQCDKFKAMKLSDRFGQKTSSLFELSE
;
A
#
# COMPACT_ATOMS: atom_id res chain seq x y z
N MET A 1 -13.95 -9.01 -3.76
CA MET A 1 -12.94 -7.96 -3.47
C MET A 1 -13.41 -6.66 -4.15
N LYS A 2 -12.89 -5.47 -3.78
CA LYS A 2 -13.34 -4.18 -4.36
C LYS A 2 -12.30 -3.54 -5.29
N ARG A 3 -11.03 -4.00 -5.27
CA ARG A 3 -9.90 -3.50 -6.06
C ARG A 3 -8.91 -4.64 -6.26
N GLU A 4 -8.24 -4.64 -7.42
CA GLU A 4 -7.17 -5.61 -7.70
C GLU A 4 -6.03 -5.45 -6.69
N SER A 5 -5.88 -6.43 -5.81
CA SER A 5 -4.82 -6.50 -4.80
C SER A 5 -4.21 -7.90 -4.81
N SER A 6 -2.88 -7.97 -4.94
CA SER A 6 -2.14 -9.24 -4.93
C SER A 6 -2.28 -9.98 -3.61
N GLU A 7 -2.37 -9.25 -2.50
CA GLU A 7 -2.48 -9.81 -1.16
C GLU A 7 -3.86 -10.43 -0.92
N ASP A 8 -4.92 -9.73 -1.30
CA ASP A 8 -6.29 -10.24 -1.17
C ASP A 8 -6.51 -11.48 -2.05
N LEU A 9 -5.92 -11.50 -3.26
CA LEU A 9 -6.04 -12.64 -4.18
C LEU A 9 -5.33 -13.88 -3.63
N ARG A 10 -4.17 -13.67 -2.99
CA ARG A 10 -3.43 -14.73 -2.29
C ARG A 10 -4.22 -15.31 -1.14
N ILE A 11 -4.80 -14.44 -0.29
CA ILE A 11 -5.62 -14.86 0.85
C ILE A 11 -6.82 -15.67 0.36
N LEU A 12 -7.49 -15.24 -0.71
CA LEU A 12 -8.59 -15.98 -1.31
C LEU A 12 -8.14 -17.37 -1.77
N LEU A 13 -7.06 -17.46 -2.54
CA LEU A 13 -6.51 -18.74 -3.02
C LEU A 13 -6.12 -19.69 -1.88
N ASP A 14 -5.43 -19.17 -0.86
CA ASP A 14 -5.04 -19.96 0.31
C ASP A 14 -6.26 -20.50 1.06
N ASN A 15 -7.29 -19.67 1.24
CA ASN A 15 -8.52 -20.09 1.89
C ASN A 15 -9.24 -21.17 1.08
N VAL A 16 -9.36 -20.98 -0.23
CA VAL A 16 -9.96 -21.99 -1.12
C VAL A 16 -9.20 -23.31 -1.01
N LYS A 17 -7.87 -23.30 -1.14
CA LYS A 17 -7.02 -24.50 -1.02
C LYS A 17 -7.09 -25.17 0.36
N LYS A 18 -7.22 -24.39 1.44
CA LYS A 18 -7.41 -24.93 2.79
C LYS A 18 -8.75 -25.62 2.92
N ASN A 19 -9.83 -24.97 2.48
CA ASN A 19 -11.18 -25.54 2.51
C ASN A 19 -11.26 -26.84 1.69
N LEU A 20 -10.66 -26.88 0.49
CA LEU A 20 -10.59 -28.11 -0.31
C LEU A 20 -9.85 -29.24 0.41
N ARG A 21 -8.74 -28.93 1.07
CA ARG A 21 -8.00 -29.92 1.87
C ARG A 21 -8.84 -30.42 3.04
N SER A 22 -9.54 -29.54 3.74
CA SER A 22 -10.45 -29.93 4.82
C SER A 22 -11.61 -30.80 4.33
N LEU A 23 -12.23 -30.45 3.20
CA LEU A 23 -13.29 -31.26 2.59
C LEU A 23 -12.77 -32.64 2.15
N LYS A 24 -11.54 -32.72 1.64
CA LYS A 24 -10.88 -33.99 1.31
C LYS A 24 -10.64 -34.87 2.54
N ILE A 25 -10.27 -34.28 3.68
CA ILE A 25 -10.09 -35.03 4.94
C ILE A 25 -11.43 -35.58 5.45
N LEU A 26 -12.52 -34.87 5.17
CA LEU A 26 -13.88 -35.28 5.52
C LEU A 26 -14.49 -36.28 4.52
N ASP A 27 -13.69 -36.78 3.57
CA ASP A 27 -14.09 -37.78 2.56
C ASP A 27 -15.25 -37.34 1.65
N PHE A 28 -15.42 -36.02 1.46
CA PHE A 28 -16.33 -35.51 0.43
C PHE A 28 -15.69 -35.66 -0.95
N GLU A 29 -16.26 -36.51 -1.79
CA GLU A 29 -15.84 -36.67 -3.19
C GLU A 29 -16.12 -35.39 -4.00
N ARG A 30 -15.17 -35.06 -4.88
CA ARG A 30 -15.26 -33.91 -5.79
C ARG A 30 -15.98 -34.34 -7.06
N ASP A 31 -17.29 -34.10 -7.11
CA ASP A 31 -18.08 -34.28 -8.33
C ASP A 31 -17.96 -33.10 -9.29
N LYS A 32 -18.35 -33.32 -10.55
CA LYS A 32 -18.43 -32.25 -11.57
C LYS A 32 -19.35 -31.10 -11.13
N LEU A 33 -20.46 -31.41 -10.46
CA LEU A 33 -21.40 -30.40 -9.95
C LEU A 33 -20.77 -29.61 -8.79
N SER A 34 -20.06 -30.28 -7.89
CA SER A 34 -19.31 -29.67 -6.79
C SER A 34 -18.24 -28.71 -7.32
N ASN A 35 -17.48 -29.13 -8.34
CA ASN A 35 -16.48 -28.28 -8.99
C ASN A 35 -17.12 -27.04 -9.62
N ALA A 36 -18.26 -27.18 -10.33
CA ALA A 36 -18.96 -26.06 -10.94
C ALA A 36 -19.53 -25.08 -9.89
N LEU A 37 -20.06 -25.58 -8.77
CA LEU A 37 -20.51 -24.74 -7.65
C LEU A 37 -19.34 -24.00 -7.02
N LEU A 38 -18.25 -24.68 -6.72
CA LEU A 38 -17.04 -24.08 -6.14
C LEU A 38 -16.46 -23.02 -7.07
N LEU A 39 -16.45 -23.28 -8.38
CA LEU A 39 -16.03 -22.33 -9.39
C LEU A 39 -16.88 -21.05 -9.32
N ASN A 40 -18.20 -21.16 -9.35
CA ASN A 40 -19.10 -20.01 -9.24
C ASN A 40 -18.89 -19.22 -7.94
N VAL A 41 -18.72 -19.91 -6.80
CA VAL A 41 -18.43 -19.26 -5.53
C VAL A 41 -17.11 -18.49 -5.57
N VAL A 42 -16.06 -19.07 -6.16
CA VAL A 42 -14.77 -18.39 -6.33
C VAL A 42 -14.90 -17.18 -7.26
N LEU A 43 -15.55 -17.35 -8.41
CA LEU A 43 -15.80 -16.27 -9.36
C LEU A 43 -16.53 -15.09 -8.71
N ASP A 44 -17.53 -15.37 -7.86
CA ASP A 44 -18.25 -14.36 -7.09
C ASP A 44 -17.42 -13.60 -6.07
N LYS A 45 -16.36 -14.22 -5.54
CA LYS A 45 -15.43 -13.55 -4.61
C LYS A 45 -14.34 -12.74 -5.32
N LEU A 46 -14.03 -13.06 -6.58
CA LEU A 46 -13.04 -12.35 -7.39
C LEU A 46 -13.47 -10.92 -7.75
N ASP A 47 -12.47 -10.06 -7.98
CA ASP A 47 -12.68 -8.73 -8.54
C ASP A 47 -13.18 -8.81 -9.99
N ARG A 48 -13.89 -7.75 -10.40
CA ARG A 48 -14.45 -7.62 -11.76
C ARG A 48 -13.38 -7.75 -12.84
N GLU A 49 -12.20 -7.19 -12.63
CA GLU A 49 -11.14 -7.20 -13.63
C GLU A 49 -10.51 -8.60 -13.75
N THR A 50 -10.18 -9.26 -12.64
CA THR A 50 -9.71 -10.66 -12.66
C THR A 50 -10.72 -11.60 -13.30
N ARG A 51 -12.02 -11.41 -13.04
CA ARG A 51 -13.09 -12.20 -13.67
C ARG A 51 -13.12 -11.99 -15.18
N LYS A 52 -13.04 -10.74 -15.64
CA LYS A 52 -12.98 -10.40 -17.06
C LYS A 52 -11.77 -11.02 -17.75
N GLN A 53 -10.60 -10.98 -17.11
CA GLN A 53 -9.39 -11.61 -17.64
C GLN A 53 -9.53 -13.13 -17.75
N PHE A 54 -10.16 -13.77 -16.75
CA PHE A 54 -10.44 -15.21 -16.79
C PHE A 54 -11.37 -15.58 -17.96
N GLU A 55 -12.46 -14.82 -18.13
CA GLU A 55 -13.40 -14.97 -19.26
C GLU A 55 -12.72 -14.78 -20.62
N LEU A 56 -11.74 -13.88 -20.74
CA LEU A 56 -10.99 -13.68 -21.98
C LEU A 56 -10.06 -14.86 -22.32
N THR A 57 -9.61 -15.62 -21.32
CA THR A 57 -8.81 -16.84 -21.53
C THR A 57 -9.66 -18.03 -22.02
N LEU A 58 -10.97 -18.00 -21.80
CA LEU A 58 -11.91 -19.03 -22.24
C LEU A 58 -12.20 -18.85 -23.73
N LYS A 59 -11.71 -19.78 -24.55
CA LYS A 59 -11.89 -19.76 -26.01
C LYS A 59 -13.12 -20.52 -26.49
N ASP A 60 -13.61 -21.47 -25.68
CA ASP A 60 -14.73 -22.35 -26.02
C ASP A 60 -15.80 -22.27 -24.93
N ASN A 61 -17.07 -22.44 -25.31
CA ASN A 61 -18.24 -22.44 -24.41
C ASN A 61 -18.29 -23.66 -23.46
N GLU A 62 -17.15 -24.27 -23.16
CA GLU A 62 -17.04 -25.37 -22.23
C GLU A 62 -16.87 -24.85 -20.81
N VAL A 63 -17.48 -25.53 -19.84
CA VAL A 63 -17.34 -25.18 -18.42
C VAL A 63 -15.88 -25.45 -18.03
N PRO A 64 -15.08 -24.42 -17.69
CA PRO A 64 -13.71 -24.65 -17.27
C PRO A 64 -13.68 -25.50 -16.02
N ASP A 65 -12.72 -26.41 -15.96
CA ASP A 65 -12.50 -27.16 -14.73
C ASP A 65 -12.03 -26.23 -13.61
N PHE A 66 -12.42 -26.59 -12.39
CA PHE A 66 -12.10 -25.81 -11.21
C PHE A 66 -10.58 -25.73 -10.98
N ASP A 67 -9.84 -26.79 -11.29
CA ASP A 67 -8.37 -26.79 -11.15
C ASP A 67 -7.72 -25.83 -12.17
N ALA A 68 -8.25 -25.74 -13.39
CA ALA A 68 -7.78 -24.78 -14.39
C ALA A 68 -8.00 -23.32 -13.94
N CYS A 69 -9.12 -23.05 -13.25
CA CYS A 69 -9.36 -21.74 -12.64
C CYS A 69 -8.33 -21.44 -11.54
N LEU A 70 -8.01 -22.40 -10.67
CA LEU A 70 -6.98 -22.21 -9.64
C LEU A 70 -5.61 -21.91 -10.24
N GLU A 71 -5.21 -22.62 -11.28
CA GLU A 71 -3.93 -22.39 -11.99
C GLU A 71 -3.87 -20.98 -12.60
N PHE A 72 -4.96 -20.55 -13.26
CA PHE A 72 -5.06 -19.20 -13.79
C PHE A 72 -4.90 -18.14 -12.69
N LEU A 73 -5.58 -18.32 -11.57
CA LEU A 73 -5.53 -17.38 -10.45
C LEU A 73 -4.13 -17.32 -9.82
N GLU A 74 -3.43 -18.45 -9.70
CA GLU A 74 -2.03 -18.47 -9.24
C GLU A 74 -1.12 -17.68 -10.18
N ARG A 75 -1.28 -17.86 -11.50
CA ARG A 75 -0.52 -17.12 -12.49
C ARG A 75 -0.81 -15.62 -12.41
N ARG A 76 -2.09 -15.23 -12.26
CA ARG A 76 -2.48 -13.83 -12.09
C ARG A 76 -1.88 -13.23 -10.81
N TYR A 77 -1.91 -13.97 -9.70
CA TYR A 77 -1.26 -13.58 -8.45
C TYR A 77 0.24 -13.32 -8.63
N GLN A 78 0.96 -14.25 -9.28
CA GLN A 78 2.40 -14.10 -9.54
C GLN A 78 2.69 -12.85 -10.39
N ILE A 79 1.90 -12.62 -11.44
CA ILE A 79 2.02 -11.43 -12.29
C ILE A 79 1.81 -10.15 -11.47
N LEU A 80 0.78 -10.09 -10.63
CA LEU A 80 0.51 -8.94 -9.78
C LEU A 80 1.65 -8.70 -8.76
N CYS A 81 2.23 -9.75 -8.20
CA CYS A 81 3.42 -9.65 -7.35
C CYS A 81 4.63 -9.11 -8.11
N CYS A 82 4.88 -9.59 -9.32
CA CYS A 82 5.96 -9.08 -10.16
C CYS A 82 5.74 -7.60 -10.52
N ILE A 83 4.52 -7.19 -10.88
CA ILE A 83 4.21 -5.79 -11.19
C ILE A 83 4.38 -4.91 -9.95
N HIS A 84 3.93 -5.38 -8.78
CA HIS A 84 4.08 -4.64 -7.53
C HIS A 84 5.56 -4.47 -7.13
N ASN A 85 6.39 -5.50 -7.32
CA ASN A 85 7.83 -5.43 -7.05
C ASN A 85 8.64 -4.68 -8.13
N ASN A 86 8.18 -4.69 -9.38
CA ASN A 86 8.83 -3.99 -10.50
C ASN A 86 8.37 -2.53 -10.64
N ASN A 87 7.35 -2.11 -9.91
CA ASN A 87 7.15 -0.70 -9.68
C ASN A 87 8.30 -0.22 -8.77
N PRO A 88 9.17 0.71 -9.22
CA PRO A 88 10.05 1.42 -8.31
C PRO A 88 9.20 2.38 -7.47
N THR A 89 8.29 1.87 -6.65
CA THR A 89 7.62 2.68 -5.65
C THR A 89 8.60 2.88 -4.51
N LYS A 90 9.34 3.99 -4.64
CA LYS A 90 9.88 4.81 -3.57
C LYS A 90 11.09 4.19 -2.85
N SER A 91 12.22 4.26 -3.53
CA SER A 91 13.46 4.60 -2.85
C SER A 91 13.23 5.86 -2.01
N ASN A 92 13.28 5.71 -0.69
CA ASN A 92 13.39 6.78 0.29
C ASN A 92 12.33 7.88 0.26
N SER A 93 11.96 8.33 1.45
CA SER A 93 11.42 9.68 1.65
C SER A 93 12.49 10.70 1.24
N GLU A 94 12.66 10.96 -0.05
CA GLU A 94 13.11 12.28 -0.49
C GLU A 94 11.96 13.23 -0.19
N ARG A 95 11.98 13.76 1.03
CA ARG A 95 11.29 15.01 1.35
C ARG A 95 11.53 15.92 0.16
N SER A 96 10.45 16.36 -0.47
CA SER A 96 10.45 17.46 -1.41
C SER A 96 11.36 18.53 -0.83
N LYS A 97 12.59 18.66 -1.35
CA LYS A 97 13.39 19.85 -1.11
C LYS A 97 12.67 20.89 -1.94
N SER A 98 11.60 21.45 -1.38
CA SER A 98 11.15 22.76 -1.80
C SER A 98 12.41 23.61 -1.85
N PHE A 99 12.63 24.28 -2.98
CA PHE A 99 13.65 25.29 -3.07
C PHE A 99 13.26 26.37 -2.06
N PHE A 100 13.73 26.21 -0.83
CA PHE A 100 13.74 27.30 0.13
C PHE A 100 14.63 28.35 -0.53
N ILE A 101 13.97 29.41 -1.01
CA ILE A 101 14.62 30.68 -1.26
C ILE A 101 15.45 30.95 0.00
N ASN A 102 16.78 30.93 -0.15
CA ASN A 102 17.72 31.27 0.92
C ASN A 102 17.53 32.74 1.26
N GLN A 103 16.46 33.07 1.98
CA GLN A 103 16.41 34.33 2.68
C GLN A 103 17.43 34.21 3.82
N PRO A 104 18.37 35.17 3.93
CA PRO A 104 19.30 35.20 5.05
C PRO A 104 18.48 35.30 6.34
N LYS A 105 18.36 34.18 7.08
CA LYS A 105 17.66 34.17 8.37
C LYS A 105 18.49 34.98 9.35
N GLU A 106 18.06 36.21 9.60
CA GLU A 106 18.58 37.02 10.70
C GLU A 106 18.29 36.31 12.02
N CYS A 107 19.26 36.35 12.94
CA CYS A 107 19.10 35.69 14.22
C CYS A 107 17.99 36.38 15.03
N GLY A 108 16.88 35.68 15.28
CA GLY A 108 15.72 36.22 16.03
C GLY A 108 16.01 36.66 17.48
N ALA A 109 17.20 36.37 18.02
CA ALA A 109 17.63 36.86 19.34
C ALA A 109 18.43 38.18 19.27
N CYS A 110 18.93 38.58 18.10
CA CYS A 110 19.76 39.78 18.00
C CYS A 110 19.51 40.65 16.76
N ASN A 111 18.71 40.21 15.79
CA ASN A 111 18.29 40.88 14.54
C ASN A 111 19.39 41.67 13.78
N ASN A 112 20.66 41.35 14.03
CA ASN A 112 21.80 42.13 13.53
C ASN A 112 22.76 41.29 12.68
N GLN A 113 22.68 39.96 12.76
CA GLN A 113 23.62 39.06 12.08
C GLN A 113 22.92 37.78 11.62
N THR A 114 23.39 37.26 10.49
CA THR A 114 22.93 35.99 9.89
C THR A 114 23.71 34.82 10.50
N HIS A 115 23.42 34.50 11.76
CA HIS A 115 23.96 33.32 12.42
C HIS A 115 22.85 32.46 13.02
N SER A 116 23.11 31.16 13.14
CA SER A 116 22.20 30.23 13.81
C SER A 116 22.03 30.62 15.29
N LEU A 117 20.82 30.52 15.85
CA LEU A 117 20.53 30.87 17.26
C LEU A 117 21.52 30.25 18.27
N TYR A 118 22.03 29.05 18.01
CA TYR A 118 23.02 28.37 18.84
C TYR A 118 24.39 29.06 18.89
N GLN A 119 24.71 29.87 17.90
CA GLN A 119 25.96 30.63 17.79
C GLN A 119 25.80 32.08 18.27
N CYS A 120 24.59 32.50 18.66
CA CYS A 120 24.33 33.85 19.15
C CYS A 120 24.79 34.03 20.60
N ASP A 121 25.72 34.95 20.84
CA ASP A 121 26.20 35.24 22.20
C ASP A 121 25.12 35.88 23.09
N LYS A 122 24.22 36.70 22.52
CA LYS A 122 23.05 37.24 23.25
C LYS A 122 22.10 36.12 23.69
N PHE A 123 21.86 35.14 22.82
CA PHE A 123 21.02 33.99 23.16
C PHE A 123 21.70 33.11 24.22
N LYS A 124 23.01 32.89 24.12
CA LYS A 124 23.78 32.14 25.15
C LYS A 124 23.75 32.84 26.51
N ALA A 125 23.83 34.17 26.53
CA ALA A 125 23.80 34.97 27.76
C ALA A 125 22.40 35.11 28.39
N MET A 126 21.31 34.78 27.68
CA MET A 126 19.94 34.91 28.19
C MET A 126 19.59 33.83 29.23
N LYS A 127 18.93 34.21 30.33
CA LYS A 127 18.51 33.26 31.39
C LYS A 127 17.39 32.34 30.89
N LEU A 128 17.36 31.09 31.39
CA LEU A 128 16.44 30.03 30.92
C LEU A 128 14.97 30.45 30.96
N SER A 129 14.57 31.33 31.89
CA SER A 129 13.22 31.87 32.04
C SER A 129 12.73 32.68 30.85
N ASP A 130 13.60 33.41 30.14
CA ASP A 130 13.21 34.23 28.98
C ASP A 130 13.27 33.48 27.64
N ARG A 131 13.86 32.27 27.61
CA ARG A 131 13.99 31.47 26.39
C ARG A 131 12.69 30.82 25.94
N PHE A 132 11.71 30.70 26.83
CA PHE A 132 10.41 30.10 26.52
C PHE A 132 9.48 31.03 25.74
N GLY A 133 9.70 32.36 25.80
CA GLY A 133 8.86 33.35 25.10
C GLY A 133 9.15 33.51 23.61
N GLN A 134 10.31 33.05 23.11
CA GLN A 134 10.66 33.15 21.68
C GLN A 134 10.25 31.93 20.85
N LYS A 135 9.78 30.85 21.49
CA LYS A 135 9.30 29.63 20.80
C LYS A 135 7.86 29.75 20.29
N THR A 136 7.12 30.81 20.63
CA THR A 136 5.69 30.96 20.35
C THR A 136 5.35 32.09 19.36
N SER A 137 6.30 32.56 18.55
CA SER A 137 6.00 33.49 17.44
C SER A 137 6.23 32.90 16.04
N SER A 138 6.53 31.60 15.91
CA SER A 138 6.61 30.90 14.63
C SER A 138 5.56 29.79 14.46
N LEU A 139 4.59 29.69 15.37
CA LEU A 139 3.53 28.67 15.38
C LEU A 139 2.11 29.25 15.19
N PHE A 140 1.99 30.53 14.81
CA PHE A 140 0.69 31.22 14.62
C PHE A 140 0.55 31.94 13.25
N GLU A 141 1.12 31.38 12.17
CA GLU A 141 0.86 31.85 10.79
C GLU A 141 0.66 30.67 9.80
N LEU A 142 0.13 29.53 10.26
CA LEU A 142 -0.30 28.43 9.37
C LEU A 142 -1.69 27.93 9.72
N SER A 143 -2.63 28.87 9.86
CA SER A 143 -4.05 28.61 9.70
C SER A 143 -4.75 29.84 9.15
N GLU A 144 -4.53 30.10 7.87
CA GLU A 144 -5.52 30.60 6.91
C GLU A 144 -5.16 30.07 5.51
#